data_AF-A0AAD2NZS7-F1
#
_entry.id   AF-A0AAD2NZS7-F1
#
_cell.length_a   1.000
_cell.length_b   1.000
_cell.length_c   1.000
_cell.angle_alpha   90.00
_cell.angle_beta   90.00
_cell.angle_gamma   90.00
#
_symmetry.space_group_name_H-M   'P 1'
#
loop_
_entity.id
_entity.type
_entity.pdbx_description
1 polymer ?
#
loop_
_entity_poly.entity_id
_entity_poly.type
_entity_poly.pdbx_seq_one_letter_code
_entity_poly.pdbx_strand_id
1 'polypeptide(L)' 'PDDLAGAAIFLASDASNFINGHILYVDGGILAYIGKQP' A
#
# COMPACT_ATOMS: atom_id res chain seq x y z
N PRO A 1 8.35 2.22 11.42
CA PRO A 1 8.89 3.00 10.28
C PRO A 1 9.28 2.10 9.11
N ASP A 2 9.97 1.01 9.41
CA ASP A 2 10.59 0.11 8.44
C ASP A 2 9.56 -0.54 7.48
N ASP A 3 8.39 -0.92 7.97
CA ASP A 3 7.32 -1.53 7.15
C ASP A 3 6.76 -0.57 6.07
N LEU A 4 6.87 0.75 6.28
CA LEU A 4 6.41 1.77 5.33
C LEU A 4 7.50 2.22 4.36
N ALA A 5 8.78 1.98 4.68
CA ALA A 5 9.90 2.48 3.89
C ALA A 5 9.91 1.89 2.47
N GLY A 6 9.66 0.59 2.34
CA GLY A 6 9.58 -0.06 1.03
C GLY A 6 8.45 0.48 0.14
N ALA A 7 7.28 0.73 0.74
CA ALA A 7 6.14 1.31 0.02
C ALA A 7 6.41 2.75 -0.43
N ALA A 8 7.06 3.55 0.42
CA ALA A 8 7.47 4.91 0.06
C ALA A 8 8.52 4.91 -1.07
N ILE A 9 9.51 4.02 -1.01
CA ILE A 9 10.51 3.86 -2.07
C ILE A 9 9.85 3.43 -3.38
N PHE A 10 8.92 2.48 -3.34
CA PHE A 10 8.17 2.05 -4.53
C PHE A 10 7.44 3.22 -5.18
N LEU A 11 6.66 3.99 -4.41
CA LEU A 11 5.90 5.15 -4.92
C LEU A 11 6.79 6.31 -5.40
N ALA A 12 8.03 6.40 -4.91
CA ALA A 12 9.01 7.39 -5.36
C ALA A 12 9.85 6.92 -6.56
N SER A 13 9.70 5.67 -7.00
CA SER A 13 10.53 5.06 -8.05
C SER A 13 9.85 5.06 -9.41
N ASP A 14 10.63 4.82 -10.47
CA ASP A 14 10.10 4.67 -11.84
C ASP A 14 9.09 3.51 -11.99
N ALA A 15 9.11 2.54 -11.07
CA ALA A 15 8.18 1.42 -11.08
C ALA A 15 6.71 1.85 -10.87
N SER A 16 6.48 3.05 -10.32
CA SER A 16 5.14 3.61 -10.11
C SER A 16 4.76 4.72 -11.10
N ASN A 17 5.46 4.89 -12.22
CA ASN A 17 5.21 5.98 -13.18
C ASN A 17 3.77 6.02 -13.76
N PHE A 18 3.02 4.92 -13.66
CA PHE A 18 1.62 4.85 -14.08
C PHE A 18 0.61 4.82 -12.90
N ILE A 19 1.07 4.98 -11.66
CA ILE A 19 0.24 4.93 -10.45
C ILE A 19 0.13 6.34 -9.87
N ASN A 20 -1.05 6.95 -10.04
CA ASN A 20 -1.39 8.24 -9.43
C ASN A 20 -2.79 8.17 -8.81
N GLY A 21 -3.06 9.05 -7.83
CA GLY A 21 -4.36 9.10 -7.15
C GLY A 21 -4.76 7.84 -6.36
N HIS A 22 -3.87 6.86 -6.27
CA HIS A 22 -4.09 5.60 -5.59
C HIS A 22 -3.63 5.67 -4.13
N ILE A 23 -4.43 5.13 -3.21
CA ILE A 23 -4.06 4.96 -1.80
C ILE A 23 -3.55 3.54 -1.63
N LEU A 24 -2.24 3.39 -1.35
CA LEU A 24 -1.61 2.12 -1.05
C LEU A 24 -1.68 1.84 0.47
N TYR A 25 -2.49 0.86 0.85
CA TYR A 25 -2.59 0.41 2.24
C TYR A 25 -1.48 -0.57 2.58
N VAL A 26 -0.79 -0.32 3.70
CA VAL A 26 0.31 -1.14 4.22
C VAL A 26 -0.01 -1.52 5.66
N ASP A 27 -0.96 -2.44 5.82
CA ASP A 27 -1.56 -2.78 7.12
C ASP A 27 -1.60 -4.30 7.39
N GLY A 28 -0.87 -5.09 6.59
CA GLY A 28 -0.89 -6.55 6.70
C GLY A 28 -2.21 -7.21 6.28
N GLY A 29 -3.09 -6.48 5.58
CA GLY A 29 -4.37 -7.00 5.09
C GLY A 29 -5.56 -6.81 6.03
N ILE A 30 -5.40 -6.01 7.10
CA ILE A 30 -6.47 -5.74 8.08
C ILE A 30 -7.70 -5.12 7.41
N LEU A 31 -7.51 -4.11 6.57
CA LEU A 31 -8.61 -3.46 5.83
C LEU A 31 -9.25 -4.40 4.80
N ALA A 32 -8.50 -5.35 4.25
CA ALA A 32 -9.05 -6.37 3.35
C ALA A 32 -9.87 -7.43 4.10
N TYR A 33 -9.67 -7.56 5.42
CA TYR A 33 -10.31 -8.56 6.27
C TYR A 33 -11.50 -8.00 7.07
N ILE A 34 -11.39 -6.78 7.62
CA ILE A 34 -12.46 -6.13 8.37
C ILE A 34 -13.64 -5.86 7.44
N GLY A 35 -14.72 -6.63 7.61
CA GLY A 35 -15.93 -6.56 6.79
C GLY A 35 -16.29 -7.86 6.04
N LYS A 36 -15.40 -8.86 6.01
CA LYS A 36 -15.80 -10.23 5.66
C LYS A 36 -16.55 -10.86 6.84
N GLN A 37 -17.85 -10.64 6.89
CA GLN A 37 -18.73 -11.52 7.66
C GLN A 37 -18.71 -12.91 6.97
N PRO A 38 -18.73 -14.04 7.71
CA PRO A 38 -18.94 -15.35 7.09
C PRO A 38 -20.23 -15.38 6.27
#